data_AF-A0A7Y3X5A8-F1
#
_entry.id   AF-A0A7Y3X5A8-F1
#
_cell.length_a   1.000
_cell.length_b   1.000
_cell.length_c   1.000
_cell.angle_alpha   90.00
_cell.angle_beta   90.00
_cell.angle_gamma   90.00
#
_symmetry.space_group_name_H-M   'P 1'
#
loop_
_entity.id
_entity.type
_entity.pdbx_description
1 polymer ?
#
loop_
_entity_poly.entity_id
_entity_poly.type
_entity_poly.pdbx_seq_one_letter_code
_entity_poly.pdbx_strand_id
1 'polypeptide(L)' 'MSKTPSDQPQNLEDELLAEYSFDYQKAKPNRFAVRNETQKLTVVVLDEDVAQVFKTPESVNKVLRALIESMP' A
#
# COMPACT_ATOMS: atom_id res chain seq x y z
N MET A 1 -1.31 36.35 -18.06
CA MET A 1 -0.21 35.74 -17.27
C MET A 1 -0.08 36.51 -15.96
N SER A 2 -0.67 36.00 -14.87
CA SER A 2 -0.48 36.57 -13.53
C SER A 2 0.56 35.72 -12.79
N LYS A 3 1.58 36.39 -12.26
CA LYS A 3 2.74 35.78 -11.62
C LYS A 3 2.33 35.06 -10.32
N THR A 4 2.73 33.81 -10.18
CA THR A 4 2.65 33.05 -8.92
C THR A 4 3.71 33.59 -7.95
N PRO A 5 3.35 33.98 -6.71
CA PRO A 5 4.33 34.38 -5.71
C PRO A 5 5.25 33.21 -5.37
N SER A 6 6.55 33.50 -5.30
CA SER A 6 7.63 32.56 -5.02
C SER A 6 7.56 32.02 -3.59
N ASP A 7 7.80 30.72 -3.47
CA ASP A 7 7.84 29.90 -2.26
C ASP A 7 8.89 30.43 -1.26
N GLN A 8 8.45 31.07 -0.18
CA GLN A 8 9.24 31.26 1.03
C GLN A 8 8.69 30.28 2.07
N PRO A 9 9.54 29.54 2.82
CA PRO A 9 9.08 28.66 3.87
C PRO A 9 8.57 29.52 5.04
N GLN A 10 7.30 29.91 4.95
CA GLN A 10 6.57 30.47 6.08
C GLN A 10 6.44 29.35 7.11
N ASN A 11 6.73 29.67 8.37
CA ASN A 11 6.56 28.75 9.49
C ASN A 11 5.07 28.39 9.57
N LEU A 12 4.68 27.29 8.93
CA LEU A 12 3.29 26.81 8.80
C LEU A 12 2.71 26.28 10.12
N GLU A 13 3.46 26.34 11.21
CA GLU A 13 3.04 25.80 12.51
C GLU A 13 1.93 26.64 13.17
N ASP A 14 1.66 27.86 12.70
CA ASP A 14 0.81 28.83 13.42
C ASP A 14 -0.34 29.46 12.61
N GLU A 15 -0.67 28.96 11.42
CA GLU A 15 -1.78 29.51 10.60
C GLU A 15 -3.15 28.84 10.84
N LEU A 16 -3.20 27.71 11.56
CA LEU A 16 -4.45 27.01 11.83
C LEU A 16 -5.10 27.55 13.11
N LEU A 17 -6.33 28.06 12.98
CA LEU A 17 -7.13 28.45 14.14
C LEU A 17 -7.39 27.24 15.04
N ALA A 18 -7.60 27.47 16.34
CA ALA A 18 -7.77 26.41 17.34
C ALA A 18 -8.93 25.44 17.03
N GLU A 19 -9.92 25.90 16.26
CA GLU A 19 -11.06 25.09 15.79
C GLU A 19 -10.65 24.02 14.76
N TYR A 20 -9.50 24.20 14.08
CA TYR A 20 -8.98 23.27 13.09
C TYR A 20 -8.06 22.19 13.70
N SER A 21 -8.56 21.53 14.75
CA SER A 21 -7.91 20.36 15.37
C SER A 21 -8.37 19.05 14.70
N PHE A 22 -7.76 18.73 13.57
CA PHE A 22 -8.10 17.51 12.82
C PHE A 22 -7.52 16.25 13.49
N ASP A 23 -8.39 15.35 13.92
CA ASP A 23 -8.01 14.00 14.36
C ASP A 23 -7.79 13.10 13.13
N TYR A 24 -6.55 13.10 12.62
CA TYR A 24 -6.16 12.31 11.46
C TYR A 24 -6.28 10.79 11.67
N GLN A 25 -6.41 10.29 12.91
CA GLN A 25 -6.68 8.87 13.16
C GLN A 25 -8.10 8.46 12.72
N LYS A 26 -9.04 9.41 12.69
CA LYS A 26 -10.42 9.20 12.21
C LYS A 26 -10.62 9.61 10.76
N ALA A 27 -9.58 10.13 10.10
CA ALA A 27 -9.67 10.58 8.72
C ALA A 27 -9.86 9.40 7.77
N LYS A 28 -10.70 9.59 6.75
CA LYS A 28 -10.84 8.60 5.68
C LYS A 28 -9.59 8.63 4.79
N PRO A 29 -9.11 7.46 4.31
CA PRO A 29 -8.02 7.40 3.34
C PRO A 29 -8.35 8.24 2.09
N ASN A 30 -7.37 8.99 1.60
CA ASN A 30 -7.54 9.85 0.43
C ASN A 30 -7.97 9.03 -0.80
N ARG A 31 -9.11 9.38 -1.41
CA ARG A 31 -9.69 8.71 -2.59
C ARG A 31 -8.89 8.94 -3.88
N PHE A 32 -8.09 9.99 -3.92
CA PHE A 32 -7.25 10.36 -5.06
C PHE A 32 -5.78 10.02 -4.85
N ALA A 33 -5.39 9.67 -3.62
CA ALA A 33 -4.13 8.99 -3.45
C ALA A 33 -4.25 7.70 -4.24
N VAL A 34 -3.32 7.49 -5.17
CA VAL A 34 -3.11 6.18 -5.78
C VAL A 34 -2.83 5.24 -4.61
N ARG A 35 -3.87 4.55 -4.13
CA ARG A 35 -3.65 3.31 -3.38
C ARG A 35 -2.80 2.52 -4.32
N ASN A 36 -1.61 2.14 -3.91
CA ASN A 36 -0.73 1.36 -4.76
C ASN A 36 -1.44 0.06 -5.15
N GLU A 37 -2.23 0.11 -6.24
CA GLU A 37 -2.65 -1.03 -7.06
C GLU A 37 -1.42 -1.63 -7.78
N THR A 38 -0.25 -1.07 -7.50
CA THR A 38 1.09 -1.34 -8.00
C THR A 38 1.53 -2.80 -7.84
N GLN A 39 0.74 -3.65 -7.18
CA GLN A 39 0.73 -5.08 -7.41
C GLN A 39 -0.68 -5.58 -7.10
N LYS A 40 -1.32 -6.30 -8.05
CA LYS A 40 -2.43 -7.19 -7.71
C LYS A 40 -1.92 -8.21 -6.70
N LEU A 41 -2.05 -7.88 -5.42
CA LEU A 41 -1.70 -8.77 -4.31
C LEU A 41 -2.79 -9.83 -4.23
N THR A 42 -2.55 -10.97 -4.87
CA THR A 42 -3.42 -12.14 -4.77
C THR A 42 -3.10 -12.85 -3.45
N VAL A 43 -4.04 -12.81 -2.52
CA VAL A 43 -3.95 -13.56 -1.26
C VAL A 43 -4.55 -14.94 -1.46
N VAL A 44 -3.80 -15.98 -1.12
CA VAL A 44 -4.23 -17.38 -1.16
C VAL A 44 -4.11 -17.96 0.24
N VAL A 45 -5.15 -18.64 0.70
CA VAL A 45 -5.15 -19.35 1.99
C VAL A 45 -4.60 -20.75 1.76
N LEU A 46 -3.60 -21.14 2.55
CA LEU A 46 -3.04 -22.49 2.57
C LEU A 46 -3.50 -23.20 3.83
N ASP A 47 -3.67 -24.52 3.73
CA ASP A 47 -3.88 -25.37 4.89
C ASP A 47 -2.61 -25.45 5.75
N GLU A 48 -2.78 -25.81 7.03
CA GLU A 48 -1.71 -25.74 8.03
C GLU A 48 -0.51 -26.63 7.69
N ASP A 49 -0.77 -27.85 7.20
CA ASP A 49 0.24 -28.81 6.78
C ASP A 49 1.09 -28.28 5.62
N VAL A 50 0.47 -27.61 4.65
CA VAL A 50 1.15 -27.00 3.50
C VAL A 50 1.96 -25.78 3.96
N ALA A 51 1.40 -24.93 4.83
CA ALA A 51 2.08 -23.76 5.39
C ALA A 51 3.26 -24.13 6.33
N GLN A 52 3.25 -25.33 6.90
CA GLN A 52 4.38 -25.84 7.66
C GLN A 52 5.59 -26.11 6.77
N VAL A 53 5.37 -26.59 5.54
CA VAL A 53 6.43 -26.90 4.58
C VAL A 53 6.87 -25.66 3.81
N PHE A 54 5.93 -24.85 3.33
CA PHE A 54 6.23 -23.69 2.48
C PHE A 54 6.17 -22.39 3.29
N LYS A 55 7.34 -21.88 3.69
CA LYS A 55 7.46 -20.67 4.52
C LYS A 55 7.48 -19.37 3.73
N THR A 56 7.73 -19.42 2.43
CA THR A 56 7.86 -18.21 1.60
C THR A 56 7.02 -18.31 0.32
N PRO A 57 6.49 -17.19 -0.17
CA PRO A 57 5.72 -17.17 -1.41
C PRO A 57 6.56 -17.60 -2.63
N GLU A 58 7.88 -17.34 -2.64
CA GLU A 58 8.76 -17.79 -3.72
C GLU A 58 8.83 -19.32 -3.79
N SER A 59 8.91 -19.99 -2.63
CA SER A 59 8.99 -21.44 -2.54
C SER A 59 7.72 -22.10 -3.07
N VAL A 60 6.54 -21.60 -2.69
CA VAL A 60 5.24 -22.05 -3.21
C VAL A 60 5.18 -21.88 -4.72
N ASN A 61 5.46 -20.68 -5.22
CA ASN A 61 5.34 -20.37 -6.64
C ASN A 61 6.30 -21.19 -7.51
N LYS A 62 7.50 -21.49 -7.02
CA LYS A 62 8.48 -22.31 -7.75
C LYS A 62 7.97 -23.74 -7.96
N VAL A 63 7.42 -24.35 -6.91
CA VAL A 63 6.90 -25.72 -6.98
C VAL A 63 5.64 -25.78 -7.84
N LEU A 64 4.72 -24.82 -7.68
CA LEU A 64 3.50 -24.77 -8.49
C LEU A 64 3.82 -24.60 -10.00
N ARG A 65 4.81 -23.78 -10.36
CA ARG A 65 5.23 -23.62 -11.77
C ARG A 65 5.87 -24.90 -12.33
N ALA A 66 6.73 -25.56 -11.57
CA ALA A 66 7.33 -26.83 -11.98
C ALA A 66 6.25 -27.92 -12.19
N LEU A 67 5.23 -27.95 -11.33
CA LEU A 67 4.09 -28.85 -11.47
C LEU A 67 3.30 -28.55 -12.74
N ILE A 68 3.01 -27.28 -13.03
CA ILE A 68 2.33 -26.85 -14.27
C ILE A 68 3.11 -27.29 -15.51
N GLU A 69 4.44 -27.17 -15.51
CA GLU A 69 5.30 -27.59 -16.63
C GLU A 69 5.35 -29.12 -16.79
N SER A 70 5.21 -29.86 -15.69
CA SER A 70 5.27 -31.33 -15.68
C SER A 70 3.93 -32.02 -15.95
N MET A 71 2.81 -31.29 -15.88
CA MET A 71 1.49 -31.84 -16.19
C MET A 71 1.25 -31.81 -17.71
N PRO A 72 0.77 -32.93 -18.30
CA PRO A 72 0.50 -33.03 -19.74
C PRO A 72 -0.69 -32.18 -20.22
#